data_AF-A0A1B6DBC5-F1
#
_entry.id   AF-A0A1B6DBC5-F1
#
_cell.length_a   1.000
_cell.length_b   1.000
_cell.length_c   1.000
_cell.angle_alpha   90.00
_cell.angle_beta   90.00
_cell.angle_gamma   90.00
#
_symmetry.space_group_name_H-M   'P 1'
#
loop_
_entity.id
_entity.type
_entity.pdbx_description
1 polymer ?
#
loop_
_entity_poly.entity_id
_entity_poly.type
_entity_poly.pdbx_seq_one_letter_code
_entity_poly.pdbx_strand_id
1 'polypeptide(L)'
;MKTRLLIYFHLLFFLLKECVYQVGCTSTIKINTNQVRVDVVTSNKTGTFKRFWQNTGMSAPGPGRMTVDYLTSRTQKINLALIGALPFRAIAHVRIHWLLDLISVRQVSEKIVYNFKTLDKFVSWLNQNDLYIGFELMGNPGGVFTDLGKNASQFEMWKELVYTIASKYKDKYGLSEIKRWRFETWNEPDLKIYNRLNFDLKGYLNYVQASKEGLNKCSSKLRLSGPAGLFKEKHNHHLCWGLLNHCENQIIQNNSCYIDTITFHKKRKWFCYKDGGRKFTTV
;
A
#
# COMPACT_ATOMS: atom_id res chain seq x y z
N MET A 1 43.63 12.52 -2.34
CA MET A 1 42.89 13.19 -3.43
C MET A 1 41.50 13.56 -2.95
N LYS A 2 41.19 14.86 -2.80
CA LYS A 2 39.87 15.36 -2.41
C LYS A 2 39.08 15.69 -3.69
N THR A 3 38.13 14.86 -4.05
CA THR A 3 37.24 15.13 -5.20
C THR A 3 36.11 16.03 -4.74
N ARG A 4 36.10 17.29 -5.19
CA ARG A 4 34.99 18.23 -4.95
C ARG A 4 33.89 17.94 -5.97
N LEU A 5 32.77 17.41 -5.50
CA LEU A 5 31.54 17.31 -6.30
C LEU A 5 30.71 18.57 -6.06
N LEU A 6 30.64 19.45 -7.07
CA LEU A 6 29.75 20.61 -7.08
C LEU A 6 28.34 20.11 -7.43
N ILE A 7 27.45 20.04 -6.45
CA ILE A 7 26.01 19.84 -6.66
C ILE A 7 25.35 21.23 -6.55
N TYR A 8 24.79 21.72 -7.65
CA TYR A 8 23.99 22.94 -7.67
C TYR A 8 22.62 22.67 -7.05
N PHE A 9 22.39 23.22 -5.86
CA PHE A 9 21.03 23.43 -5.33
C PHE A 9 20.58 24.84 -5.70
N HIS A 10 19.51 24.97 -6.49
CA HIS A 10 18.77 26.23 -6.58
C HIS A 10 17.99 26.44 -5.28
N LEU A 11 18.53 27.28 -4.40
CA LEU A 11 17.85 27.80 -3.22
C LEU A 11 17.38 29.23 -3.50
N LEU A 12 16.06 29.39 -3.52
CA LEU A 12 15.36 30.67 -3.64
C LEU A 12 15.60 31.50 -2.36
N PHE A 13 16.08 32.74 -2.52
CA PHE A 13 16.34 33.69 -1.43
C PHE A 13 15.06 34.09 -0.67
N PHE A 14 15.17 34.27 0.66
CA PHE A 14 14.17 35.00 1.46
C PHE A 14 14.83 36.15 2.23
N LEU A 15 14.27 37.35 2.04
CA LEU A 15 14.60 38.62 2.70
C LEU A 15 14.40 38.55 4.22
N LEU A 16 15.38 39.06 4.98
CA LEU A 16 15.28 39.40 6.40
C LEU A 16 15.20 40.93 6.54
N LYS A 17 14.17 41.42 7.22
CA LYS A 17 14.04 42.82 7.67
C LYS A 17 14.98 43.05 8.85
N GLU A 18 15.80 44.10 8.76
CA GLU A 18 16.62 44.58 9.87
C GLU A 18 15.79 45.36 10.90
N CYS A 19 16.06 45.13 12.18
CA CYS A 19 15.75 46.08 13.26
C CYS A 19 17.08 46.66 13.74
N VAL A 20 17.25 47.97 13.55
CA VAL A 20 18.43 48.73 14.01
C VAL A 20 18.11 49.34 15.38
N TYR A 21 18.98 49.09 16.36
CA TYR A 21 19.13 49.92 17.55
C TYR A 21 20.63 50.23 17.73
N GLN A 22 20.99 51.52 17.75
CA GLN A 22 22.25 52.07 18.28
C GLN A 22 21.96 52.51 19.73
N VAL A 23 22.85 52.42 20.73
CA VAL A 23 24.17 53.05 20.89
C VAL A 23 24.96 52.30 21.99
N GLY A 24 26.29 52.19 21.87
CA GLY A 24 27.18 51.84 23.00
C GLY A 24 28.41 51.00 22.61
N CYS A 25 29.60 51.41 23.04
CA CYS A 25 30.92 51.05 22.50
C CYS A 25 31.32 49.55 22.43
N THR A 26 32.19 49.32 21.43
CA THR A 26 33.23 48.27 21.26
C THR A 26 32.81 46.82 20.96
N SER A 27 32.94 46.51 19.66
CA SER A 27 33.01 45.19 19.03
C SER A 27 31.84 44.24 19.32
N THR A 28 30.70 44.52 18.68
CA THR A 28 29.71 43.48 18.42
C THR A 28 30.30 42.53 17.37
N ILE A 29 30.76 41.35 17.78
CA ILE A 29 30.93 40.24 16.83
C ILE A 29 29.51 39.87 16.37
N LYS A 30 29.08 40.43 15.25
CA LYS A 30 27.91 39.91 14.53
C LYS A 30 28.30 38.57 13.93
N ILE A 31 28.09 37.48 14.68
CA ILE A 31 28.10 36.15 14.10
C ILE A 31 26.87 36.06 13.21
N ASN A 32 27.05 36.34 11.93
CA ASN A 32 26.01 36.20 10.92
C ASN A 32 25.82 34.70 10.63
N THR A 33 25.19 33.97 11.56
CA THR A 33 24.92 32.53 11.43
C THR A 33 23.68 32.28 10.58
N ASN A 34 23.68 32.79 9.35
CA ASN A 34 22.73 32.36 8.32
C ASN A 34 23.25 31.16 7.52
N GLN A 35 24.32 30.49 7.98
CA GLN A 35 24.94 29.39 7.26
C GLN A 35 24.77 28.08 8.02
N VAL A 36 24.03 27.14 7.43
CA VAL A 36 24.03 25.74 7.85
C VAL A 36 25.17 25.03 7.14
N ARG A 37 26.11 24.50 7.92
CA ARG A 37 27.19 23.64 7.41
C ARG A 37 26.77 22.18 7.54
N VAL A 38 26.78 21.45 6.43
CA VAL A 38 26.50 20.00 6.39
C VAL A 38 27.80 19.29 6.02
N ASP A 39 28.41 18.63 7.01
CA ASP A 39 29.58 17.79 6.80
C ASP A 39 29.15 16.33 6.65
N VAL A 40 29.51 15.69 5.53
CA VAL A 40 29.23 14.26 5.28
C VAL A 40 30.51 13.47 5.48
N VAL A 41 30.56 12.68 6.56
CA VAL A 41 31.71 11.81 6.87
C VAL A 41 31.47 10.44 6.24
N THR A 42 32.24 10.10 5.21
CA THR A 42 32.09 8.83 4.46
C THR A 42 32.93 7.67 5.03
N SER A 43 33.86 7.96 5.95
CA SER A 43 34.73 6.97 6.57
C SER A 43 34.06 6.17 7.69
N ASN A 44 32.92 6.63 8.21
CA ASN A 44 32.23 5.99 9.33
C ASN A 44 30.85 5.47 8.90
N LYS A 45 30.68 4.14 8.89
CA LYS A 45 29.40 3.49 8.56
C LYS A 45 28.56 3.34 9.83
N THR A 46 27.42 4.02 9.88
CA THR A 46 26.50 3.99 11.04
C THR A 46 25.43 2.90 10.93
N GLY A 47 25.18 2.35 9.74
CA GLY A 47 24.20 1.28 9.54
C GLY A 47 23.82 1.03 8.09
N THR A 48 22.86 0.12 7.88
CA THR A 48 22.30 -0.15 6.55
C THR A 48 21.09 0.75 6.29
N PHE A 49 21.15 1.55 5.22
CA PHE A 49 20.03 2.39 4.81
C PHE A 49 19.09 1.63 3.86
N LYS A 50 17.93 1.21 4.37
CA LYS A 50 16.91 0.49 3.59
C LYS A 50 15.98 1.48 2.89
N ARG A 51 15.68 1.24 1.61
CA ARG A 51 14.74 2.05 0.83
C ARG A 51 13.29 1.62 1.09
N PHE A 52 12.68 2.12 2.15
CA PHE A 52 11.33 1.73 2.56
C PHE A 52 10.20 2.40 1.75
N TRP A 53 10.50 3.45 0.98
CA TRP A 53 9.54 4.28 0.26
C TRP A 53 9.31 3.88 -1.21
N GLN A 54 9.78 2.71 -1.65
CA GLN A 54 9.72 2.27 -3.07
C GLN A 54 8.33 1.80 -3.52
N ASN A 55 7.28 2.55 -3.15
CA ASN A 55 5.89 2.13 -3.31
C ASN A 55 5.05 3.30 -3.83
N THR A 56 4.11 2.98 -4.69
CA THR A 56 3.03 3.87 -5.10
C THR A 56 1.71 3.09 -5.12
N GLY A 57 0.61 3.75 -5.45
CA GLY A 57 -0.68 3.08 -5.61
C GLY A 57 -1.65 3.83 -6.50
N MET A 58 -2.71 3.14 -6.90
CA MET A 58 -3.78 3.68 -7.73
C MET A 58 -5.12 3.02 -7.41
N SER A 59 -6.19 3.78 -7.64
CA SER A 59 -7.55 3.29 -7.58
C SER A 59 -8.27 3.72 -8.83
N ALA A 60 -9.04 2.80 -9.42
CA ALA A 60 -10.06 3.20 -10.38
C ALA A 60 -11.10 4.11 -9.72
N PRO A 61 -11.84 4.93 -10.50
CA PRO A 61 -12.88 5.81 -9.98
C PRO A 61 -14.03 5.07 -9.28
N GLY A 62 -14.20 3.78 -9.57
CA GLY A 62 -15.20 2.91 -8.95
C GLY A 62 -14.99 1.43 -9.30
N PRO A 63 -15.71 0.52 -8.63
CA PRO A 63 -15.61 -0.92 -8.86
C PRO A 63 -16.22 -1.36 -10.20
N GLY A 64 -16.09 -2.65 -10.51
CA GLY A 64 -16.71 -3.31 -11.66
C GLY A 64 -16.16 -2.82 -13.00
N ARG A 65 -17.05 -2.49 -13.94
CA ARG A 65 -16.66 -2.10 -15.30
C ARG A 65 -15.74 -0.88 -15.34
N MET A 66 -15.95 0.08 -14.43
CA MET A 66 -15.08 1.26 -14.32
C MET A 66 -13.63 0.88 -13.99
N THR A 67 -13.44 -0.16 -13.17
CA THR A 67 -12.11 -0.69 -12.86
C THR A 67 -11.48 -1.36 -14.08
N VAL A 68 -12.24 -2.17 -14.81
CA VAL A 68 -11.77 -2.83 -16.03
C VAL A 68 -11.34 -1.79 -17.07
N ASP A 69 -12.19 -0.81 -17.35
CA ASP A 69 -11.92 0.23 -18.35
C ASP A 69 -10.72 1.10 -17.94
N TYR A 70 -10.61 1.46 -16.66
CA TYR A 70 -9.49 2.25 -16.13
C TYR A 70 -8.17 1.48 -16.20
N LEU A 71 -8.09 0.31 -15.53
CA LEU A 71 -6.83 -0.44 -15.38
C LEU A 71 -6.33 -1.01 -16.70
N THR A 72 -7.21 -1.29 -17.67
CA THR A 72 -6.83 -1.81 -18.99
C THR A 72 -6.74 -0.74 -20.08
N SER A 73 -6.87 0.54 -19.72
CA SER A 73 -6.71 1.65 -20.66
C SER A 73 -5.28 1.80 -21.17
N ARG A 74 -5.13 2.39 -22.35
CA ARG A 74 -3.82 2.79 -22.90
C ARG A 74 -3.09 3.74 -21.95
N THR A 75 -3.81 4.64 -21.29
CA THR A 75 -3.26 5.59 -20.32
C THR A 75 -2.59 4.86 -19.15
N GLN A 76 -3.23 3.82 -18.59
CA GLN A 76 -2.62 3.06 -17.50
C GLN A 76 -1.42 2.24 -17.97
N LYS A 77 -1.45 1.70 -19.19
CA LYS A 77 -0.26 1.03 -19.75
C LYS A 77 0.95 1.96 -19.83
N ILE A 78 0.75 3.20 -20.28
CA ILE A 78 1.82 4.22 -20.33
C ILE A 78 2.25 4.63 -18.91
N ASN A 79 1.28 4.83 -18.01
CA ASN A 79 1.56 5.18 -16.62
C ASN A 79 2.47 4.16 -15.93
N LEU A 80 2.20 2.86 -16.11
CA LEU A 80 3.06 1.79 -15.58
C LEU A 80 4.46 1.81 -16.19
N ALA A 81 4.59 2.11 -17.48
CA ALA A 81 5.90 2.26 -18.11
C ALA A 81 6.69 3.44 -17.53
N LEU A 82 6.04 4.58 -17.27
CA LEU A 82 6.67 5.73 -16.62
C LEU A 82 7.11 5.41 -15.18
N ILE A 83 6.30 4.70 -14.41
CA ILE A 83 6.65 4.27 -13.04
C ILE A 83 7.84 3.30 -13.07
N GLY A 84 7.81 2.31 -13.95
CA GLY A 84 8.87 1.30 -14.09
C GLY A 84 10.18 1.84 -14.66
N ALA A 85 10.14 2.92 -15.45
CA ALA A 85 11.32 3.57 -16.01
C ALA A 85 12.20 4.28 -14.98
N LEU A 86 11.74 4.44 -13.72
CA LEU A 86 12.53 5.09 -12.70
C LEU A 86 13.80 4.28 -12.36
N PRO A 87 14.98 4.93 -12.28
CA PRO A 87 16.26 4.23 -12.15
C PRO A 87 16.35 3.46 -10.83
N PHE A 88 17.11 2.36 -10.84
CA PHE A 88 17.39 1.54 -9.67
C PHE A 88 16.13 1.04 -8.93
N ARG A 89 15.01 0.87 -9.65
CA ARG A 89 13.68 0.56 -9.09
C ARG A 89 13.25 1.58 -8.03
N ALA A 90 13.41 2.87 -8.27
CA ALA A 90 13.04 3.89 -7.28
C ALA A 90 11.59 3.71 -6.77
N ILE A 91 10.70 3.22 -7.65
CA ILE A 91 9.46 2.56 -7.28
C ILE A 91 9.56 1.09 -7.70
N ALA A 92 9.12 0.20 -6.81
CA ALA A 92 9.14 -1.25 -7.03
C ALA A 92 7.75 -1.87 -6.86
N HIS A 93 6.88 -1.29 -6.02
CA HIS A 93 5.55 -1.82 -5.75
C HIS A 93 4.45 -0.85 -6.17
N VAL A 94 3.40 -1.36 -6.82
CA VAL A 94 2.18 -0.62 -7.16
C VAL A 94 0.99 -1.28 -6.47
N ARG A 95 0.40 -0.61 -5.47
CA ARG A 95 -0.79 -1.05 -4.73
C ARG A 95 -2.06 -0.66 -5.48
N ILE A 96 -2.95 -1.62 -5.76
CA ILE A 96 -4.03 -1.44 -6.74
C ILE A 96 -5.36 -1.88 -6.16
N HIS A 97 -6.31 -0.95 -6.11
CA HIS A 97 -7.66 -1.22 -5.62
C HIS A 97 -8.46 -2.03 -6.66
N TRP A 98 -9.47 -2.75 -6.19
CA TRP A 98 -10.47 -3.43 -7.04
C TRP A 98 -9.91 -4.48 -8.01
N LEU A 99 -8.72 -5.03 -7.74
CA LEU A 99 -8.06 -6.01 -8.64
C LEU A 99 -8.94 -7.20 -8.99
N LEU A 100 -9.76 -7.67 -8.05
CA LEU A 100 -10.61 -8.84 -8.28
C LEU A 100 -11.74 -8.54 -9.28
N ASP A 101 -12.10 -7.28 -9.52
CA ASP A 101 -13.09 -6.91 -10.54
C ASP A 101 -12.56 -7.12 -11.98
N LEU A 102 -11.25 -7.36 -12.14
CA LEU A 102 -10.66 -7.84 -13.40
C LEU A 102 -10.91 -9.34 -13.65
N ILE A 103 -11.50 -10.05 -12.70
CA ILE A 103 -11.88 -11.45 -12.84
C ILE A 103 -13.36 -11.50 -13.21
N SER A 104 -13.67 -12.12 -14.34
CA SER A 104 -15.06 -12.38 -14.72
C SER A 104 -15.48 -13.77 -14.28
N VAL A 105 -16.76 -13.93 -13.93
CA VAL A 105 -17.34 -15.20 -13.51
C VAL A 105 -18.30 -15.67 -14.59
N ARG A 106 -18.25 -16.97 -14.90
CA ARG A 106 -19.30 -17.67 -15.63
C ARG A 106 -19.84 -18.79 -14.76
N GLN A 107 -21.16 -18.90 -14.70
CA GLN A 107 -21.80 -20.06 -14.10
C GLN A 107 -21.92 -21.15 -15.16
N VAL A 108 -21.37 -22.33 -14.87
CA VAL A 108 -21.50 -23.53 -15.71
C VAL A 108 -22.13 -24.60 -14.84
N SER A 109 -23.41 -24.88 -15.08
CA SER A 109 -24.24 -25.71 -14.20
C SER A 109 -24.25 -25.15 -12.76
N GLU A 110 -23.88 -25.96 -11.76
CA GLU A 110 -23.78 -25.56 -10.35
C GLU A 110 -22.37 -25.08 -9.96
N LYS A 111 -21.45 -24.94 -10.93
CA LYS A 111 -20.07 -24.52 -10.66
C LYS A 111 -19.77 -23.13 -11.19
N ILE A 112 -19.05 -22.35 -10.38
CA ILE A 112 -18.52 -21.06 -10.75
C ILE A 112 -17.15 -21.26 -11.43
N VAL A 113 -16.99 -20.69 -12.61
CA VAL A 113 -15.75 -20.70 -13.37
C VAL A 113 -15.20 -19.29 -13.46
N TYR A 114 -13.99 -19.08 -12.94
CA TYR A 114 -13.28 -17.81 -12.98
C TYR A 114 -12.50 -17.65 -14.28
N ASN A 115 -12.66 -16.51 -14.93
CA ASN A 115 -11.87 -16.12 -16.11
C ASN A 115 -10.95 -14.95 -15.76
N PHE A 116 -9.65 -15.25 -15.78
CA PHE A 116 -8.56 -14.37 -15.39
C PHE A 116 -7.94 -13.57 -16.55
N LYS A 117 -8.47 -13.64 -17.77
CA LYS A 117 -7.84 -13.05 -18.97
C LYS A 117 -7.48 -11.57 -18.79
N THR A 118 -8.36 -10.80 -18.18
CA THR A 118 -8.15 -9.36 -17.97
C THR A 118 -7.12 -9.09 -16.87
N LEU A 119 -7.21 -9.80 -15.73
CA LEU A 119 -6.21 -9.71 -14.67
C LEU A 119 -4.82 -10.14 -15.17
N ASP A 120 -4.73 -11.23 -15.93
CA ASP A 120 -3.48 -11.74 -16.52
C ASP A 120 -2.81 -10.72 -17.43
N LYS A 121 -3.61 -10.02 -18.26
CA LYS A 121 -3.12 -8.94 -19.12
C LYS A 121 -2.54 -7.81 -18.28
N PHE A 122 -3.25 -7.38 -17.24
CA PHE A 122 -2.81 -6.28 -16.39
C PHE A 122 -1.55 -6.63 -15.59
N VAL A 123 -1.49 -7.81 -14.97
CA VAL A 123 -0.30 -8.31 -14.26
C VAL A 123 0.89 -8.43 -15.21
N SER A 124 0.68 -8.82 -16.48
CA SER A 124 1.76 -8.86 -17.46
C SER A 124 2.37 -7.49 -17.74
N TRP A 125 1.59 -6.40 -17.67
CA TRP A 125 2.13 -5.04 -17.83
C TRP A 125 2.99 -4.63 -16.64
N LEU A 126 2.63 -5.01 -15.42
CA LEU A 126 3.48 -4.76 -14.25
C LEU A 126 4.82 -5.50 -14.38
N ASN A 127 4.77 -6.79 -14.71
CA ASN A 127 5.96 -7.62 -14.86
C ASN A 127 6.88 -7.13 -16.01
N GLN A 128 6.31 -6.70 -17.14
CA GLN A 128 7.05 -6.11 -18.26
C GLN A 128 7.80 -4.81 -17.90
N ASN A 129 7.36 -4.12 -16.84
CA ASN A 129 7.97 -2.87 -16.37
C ASN A 129 8.74 -3.04 -15.06
N ASP A 130 9.08 -4.27 -14.68
CA ASP A 130 9.84 -4.61 -13.47
C ASP A 130 9.17 -4.15 -12.16
N LEU A 131 7.83 -4.15 -12.14
CA LEU A 131 7.00 -3.74 -11.01
C LEU A 131 6.34 -4.95 -10.33
N TYR A 132 6.39 -4.95 -9.00
CA TYR A 132 5.63 -5.86 -8.15
C TYR A 132 4.24 -5.29 -7.83
N ILE A 133 3.27 -6.18 -7.73
CA ILE A 133 1.91 -5.83 -7.37
C ILE A 133 1.74 -5.78 -5.84
N GLY A 134 1.15 -4.70 -5.35
CA GLY A 134 0.43 -4.68 -4.08
C GLY A 134 -0.98 -5.21 -4.35
N PHE A 135 -1.17 -6.49 -4.06
CA PHE A 135 -2.35 -7.26 -4.45
C PHE A 135 -3.40 -7.15 -3.35
N GLU A 136 -4.23 -6.13 -3.43
CA GLU A 136 -5.40 -6.06 -2.55
C GLU A 136 -6.41 -7.13 -2.97
N LEU A 137 -6.78 -8.00 -2.04
CA LEU A 137 -7.83 -9.00 -2.20
C LEU A 137 -9.20 -8.31 -2.14
N MET A 138 -9.46 -7.42 -3.11
CA MET A 138 -10.54 -6.45 -3.11
C MET A 138 -11.30 -6.49 -4.44
N GLY A 139 -12.63 -6.59 -4.34
CA GLY A 139 -13.56 -6.67 -5.48
C GLY A 139 -14.58 -7.79 -5.30
N ASN A 140 -15.55 -7.86 -6.21
CA ASN A 140 -16.63 -8.86 -6.20
C ASN A 140 -16.83 -9.45 -7.60
N PRO A 141 -15.98 -10.42 -8.02
CA PRO A 141 -16.07 -11.06 -9.33
C PRO A 141 -17.49 -11.56 -9.62
N GLY A 142 -18.14 -11.00 -10.64
CA GLY A 142 -19.51 -11.38 -11.03
C GLY A 142 -20.60 -11.10 -9.99
N GLY A 143 -20.31 -10.36 -8.91
CA GLY A 143 -21.29 -10.08 -7.87
C GLY A 143 -21.69 -11.28 -7.00
N VAL A 144 -20.91 -12.37 -7.03
CA VAL A 144 -21.30 -13.65 -6.41
C VAL A 144 -21.15 -13.67 -4.88
N PHE A 145 -20.34 -12.77 -4.32
CA PHE A 145 -20.17 -12.66 -2.88
C PHE A 145 -21.18 -11.65 -2.31
N THR A 146 -22.05 -12.12 -1.42
CA THR A 146 -23.15 -11.33 -0.85
C THR A 146 -23.18 -11.36 0.68
N ASP A 147 -22.68 -12.42 1.33
CA ASP A 147 -22.57 -12.53 2.78
C ASP A 147 -21.49 -13.56 3.18
N LEU A 148 -20.26 -13.07 3.39
CA LEU A 148 -19.13 -13.89 3.87
C LEU A 148 -19.20 -14.18 5.39
N GLY A 149 -20.09 -13.53 6.14
CA GLY A 149 -20.22 -13.69 7.58
C GLY A 149 -21.12 -14.86 7.99
N LYS A 150 -22.12 -15.18 7.17
CA LYS A 150 -23.13 -16.21 7.48
C LYS A 150 -23.11 -17.40 6.53
N ASN A 151 -22.65 -17.22 5.29
CA ASN A 151 -22.69 -18.29 4.29
C ASN A 151 -21.36 -19.06 4.22
N ALA A 152 -21.33 -20.27 4.79
CA ALA A 152 -20.15 -21.13 4.77
C ALA A 152 -19.69 -21.50 3.34
N SER A 153 -20.61 -21.60 2.38
CA SER A 153 -20.26 -21.82 0.98
C SER A 153 -19.46 -20.64 0.41
N GLN A 154 -19.84 -19.40 0.76
CA GLN A 154 -19.10 -18.22 0.30
C GLN A 154 -17.71 -18.10 0.93
N PHE A 155 -17.55 -18.53 2.19
CA PHE A 155 -16.23 -18.63 2.81
C PHE A 155 -15.30 -19.55 2.00
N GLU A 156 -15.78 -20.76 1.68
CA GLU A 156 -15.03 -21.73 0.88
C GLU A 156 -14.77 -21.21 -0.54
N MET A 157 -15.77 -20.58 -1.18
CA MET A 157 -15.59 -19.94 -2.49
C MET A 157 -14.52 -18.85 -2.47
N TRP A 158 -14.47 -18.03 -1.42
CA TRP A 158 -13.45 -16.97 -1.29
C TRP A 158 -12.05 -17.57 -1.11
N LYS A 159 -11.93 -18.58 -0.22
CA LYS A 159 -10.69 -19.31 0.01
C LYS A 159 -10.17 -19.94 -1.28
N GLU A 160 -11.03 -20.61 -2.05
CA GLU A 160 -10.66 -21.21 -3.34
C GLU A 160 -10.31 -20.17 -4.40
N LEU A 161 -10.98 -19.02 -4.45
CA LEU A 161 -10.61 -17.91 -5.33
C LEU A 161 -9.18 -17.44 -5.03
N VAL A 162 -8.86 -17.18 -3.76
CA VAL A 162 -7.52 -16.71 -3.34
C VAL A 162 -6.45 -17.77 -3.62
N TYR A 163 -6.73 -19.05 -3.33
CA TYR A 163 -5.85 -20.16 -3.69
C TYR A 163 -5.61 -20.23 -5.20
N THR A 164 -6.68 -20.13 -6.00
CA THR A 164 -6.60 -20.19 -7.47
C THR A 164 -5.73 -19.07 -8.02
N ILE A 165 -5.91 -17.84 -7.53
CA ILE A 165 -5.08 -16.67 -7.90
C ILE A 165 -3.61 -16.95 -7.57
N ALA A 166 -3.32 -17.33 -6.33
CA ALA A 166 -1.97 -17.55 -5.86
C ALA A 166 -1.28 -18.70 -6.62
N SER A 167 -1.97 -19.83 -6.80
CA SER A 167 -1.44 -21.00 -7.52
C SER A 167 -1.18 -20.67 -8.98
N LYS A 168 -2.15 -20.04 -9.66
CA LYS A 168 -2.00 -19.66 -11.07
C LYS A 168 -0.78 -18.76 -11.30
N TYR A 169 -0.57 -17.76 -10.45
CA TYR A 169 0.59 -16.87 -10.60
C TYR A 169 1.89 -17.49 -10.09
N LYS A 170 1.84 -18.41 -9.12
CA LYS A 170 2.97 -19.26 -8.75
C LYS A 170 3.43 -20.10 -9.94
N ASP A 171 2.50 -20.73 -10.65
CA ASP A 171 2.81 -21.58 -11.80
C ASP A 171 3.37 -20.77 -12.96
N LYS A 172 2.85 -19.55 -13.17
CA LYS A 172 3.29 -18.67 -14.25
C LYS A 172 4.63 -17.97 -13.99
N TYR A 173 4.88 -17.51 -12.77
CA TYR A 173 6.02 -16.64 -12.46
C TYR A 173 7.00 -17.23 -11.44
N GLY A 174 6.68 -18.37 -10.83
CA GLY A 174 7.47 -18.99 -9.78
C GLY A 174 7.21 -18.42 -8.39
N LEU A 175 7.46 -19.24 -7.37
CA LEU A 175 7.27 -18.86 -5.97
C LEU A 175 8.18 -17.69 -5.53
N SER A 176 9.38 -17.58 -6.10
CA SER A 176 10.32 -16.50 -5.80
C SER A 176 9.77 -15.12 -6.17
N GLU A 177 8.99 -15.05 -7.25
CA GLU A 177 8.34 -13.83 -7.72
C GLU A 177 7.13 -13.49 -6.86
N ILE A 178 6.18 -14.41 -6.71
CA ILE A 178 4.93 -14.12 -5.98
C ILE A 178 5.15 -13.87 -4.48
N LYS A 179 6.26 -14.36 -3.90
CA LYS A 179 6.66 -13.99 -2.54
C LYS A 179 7.01 -12.50 -2.38
N ARG A 180 7.32 -11.80 -3.48
CA ARG A 180 7.58 -10.34 -3.49
C ARG A 180 6.31 -9.53 -3.66
N TRP A 181 5.21 -10.17 -4.08
CA TRP A 181 3.90 -9.52 -4.10
C TRP A 181 3.47 -9.25 -2.67
N ARG A 182 2.74 -8.16 -2.48
CA ARG A 182 2.19 -7.80 -1.18
C ARG A 182 0.70 -8.05 -1.21
N PHE A 183 0.28 -9.27 -0.86
CA PHE A 183 -1.14 -9.54 -0.67
C PHE A 183 -1.61 -8.75 0.55
N GLU A 184 -2.73 -8.07 0.40
CA GLU A 184 -3.29 -7.20 1.42
C GLU A 184 -4.81 -7.36 1.50
N THR A 185 -5.35 -7.17 2.70
CA THR A 185 -6.79 -7.12 2.92
C THR A 185 -7.45 -5.95 2.19
N TRP A 186 -8.77 -5.99 2.14
CA TRP A 186 -9.63 -4.95 1.60
C TRP A 186 -9.26 -3.55 2.11
N ASN A 187 -9.21 -2.57 1.21
CA ASN A 187 -8.87 -1.18 1.53
C ASN A 187 -9.86 -0.55 2.52
N GLU A 188 -9.36 0.04 3.61
CA GLU A 188 -10.12 0.87 4.55
C GLU A 188 -11.51 0.30 4.87
N PRO A 189 -11.59 -0.91 5.45
CA PRO A 189 -12.84 -1.70 5.52
C PRO A 189 -13.94 -1.01 6.33
N ASP A 190 -13.60 -0.12 7.25
CA ASP A 190 -14.56 0.64 8.05
C ASP A 190 -15.19 1.83 7.29
N LEU A 191 -14.65 2.22 6.13
CA LEU A 191 -15.23 3.31 5.36
C LEU A 191 -16.33 2.82 4.43
N LYS A 192 -17.53 3.38 4.58
CA LYS A 192 -18.71 3.04 3.76
C LYS A 192 -18.47 3.11 2.25
N ILE A 193 -17.60 4.02 1.79
CA ILE A 193 -17.28 4.14 0.36
C ILE A 193 -16.54 2.91 -0.19
N TYR A 194 -15.73 2.25 0.64
CA TYR A 194 -14.95 1.07 0.25
C TYR A 194 -15.59 -0.25 0.69
N ASN A 195 -16.36 -0.27 1.77
CA ASN A 195 -17.04 -1.46 2.27
C ASN A 195 -18.26 -1.85 1.41
N ARG A 196 -18.00 -2.29 0.18
CA ARG A 196 -19.03 -2.61 -0.81
C ARG A 196 -19.71 -3.96 -0.59
N LEU A 197 -19.12 -4.82 0.25
CA LEU A 197 -19.72 -6.09 0.69
C LEU A 197 -20.45 -5.98 2.03
N ASN A 198 -20.57 -4.77 2.59
CA ASN A 198 -21.22 -4.51 3.87
C ASN A 198 -20.72 -5.43 5.00
N PHE A 199 -19.40 -5.59 5.10
CA PHE A 199 -18.78 -6.38 6.17
C PHE A 199 -19.24 -5.88 7.54
N ASP A 200 -19.83 -6.77 8.32
CA ASP A 200 -19.78 -6.70 9.78
C ASP A 200 -18.46 -7.30 10.28
N LEU A 201 -18.20 -7.25 11.59
CA LEU A 201 -16.95 -7.76 12.16
C LEU A 201 -16.76 -9.25 11.86
N LYS A 202 -17.80 -10.06 11.97
CA LYS A 202 -17.72 -11.50 11.71
C LYS A 202 -17.40 -11.78 10.24
N GLY A 203 -18.09 -11.14 9.32
CA GLY A 203 -17.86 -11.24 7.88
C GLY A 203 -16.48 -10.77 7.48
N TYR A 204 -15.98 -9.69 8.08
CA TYR A 204 -14.61 -9.24 7.84
C TYR A 204 -13.58 -10.26 8.34
N LEU A 205 -13.74 -10.80 9.56
CA LEU A 205 -12.82 -11.82 10.09
C LEU A 205 -12.83 -13.10 9.24
N ASN A 206 -14.01 -13.57 8.82
CA ASN A 206 -14.15 -14.71 7.90
C ASN A 206 -13.44 -14.45 6.56
N TYR A 207 -13.59 -13.24 6.01
CA TYR A 207 -12.89 -12.82 4.80
C TYR A 207 -11.36 -12.85 4.96
N VAL A 208 -10.82 -12.33 6.07
CA VAL A 208 -9.37 -12.31 6.32
C VAL A 208 -8.87 -13.74 6.53
N GLN A 209 -9.60 -14.57 7.28
CA GLN A 209 -9.29 -15.98 7.50
C GLN A 209 -9.25 -16.75 6.18
N ALA A 210 -10.33 -16.71 5.38
CA ALA A 210 -10.40 -17.38 4.08
C ALA A 210 -9.27 -16.92 3.15
N SER A 211 -8.92 -15.63 3.19
CA SER A 211 -7.79 -15.07 2.44
C SER A 211 -6.45 -15.68 2.87
N LYS A 212 -6.18 -15.76 4.19
CA LYS A 212 -4.95 -16.37 4.72
C LYS A 212 -4.89 -17.86 4.41
N GLU A 213 -5.99 -18.58 4.58
CA GLU A 213 -6.07 -20.00 4.28
C GLU A 213 -5.84 -20.29 2.79
N GLY A 214 -6.42 -19.49 1.89
CA GLY A 214 -6.21 -19.63 0.44
C GLY A 214 -4.75 -19.41 0.05
N LEU A 215 -4.09 -18.40 0.62
CA LEU A 215 -2.65 -18.18 0.41
C LEU A 215 -1.80 -19.32 0.97
N ASN A 216 -2.09 -19.78 2.19
CA ASN A 216 -1.37 -20.89 2.83
C ASN A 216 -1.53 -22.20 2.06
N LYS A 217 -2.73 -22.48 1.50
CA LYS A 217 -3.00 -23.63 0.64
C LYS A 217 -2.09 -23.64 -0.60
N CYS A 218 -1.74 -22.47 -1.14
CA CYS A 218 -0.76 -22.36 -2.23
C CYS A 218 0.68 -22.51 -1.74
N SER A 219 1.03 -21.81 -0.66
CA SER A 219 2.32 -21.88 0.02
C SER A 219 2.30 -21.07 1.32
N SER A 220 2.72 -21.68 2.43
CA SER A 220 2.90 -21.02 3.74
C SER A 220 3.92 -19.86 3.74
N LYS A 221 4.72 -19.72 2.67
CA LYS A 221 5.66 -18.60 2.50
C LYS A 221 5.00 -17.31 1.98
N LEU A 222 3.73 -17.36 1.56
CA LEU A 222 2.99 -16.18 1.14
C LEU A 222 2.43 -15.45 2.35
N ARG A 223 2.52 -14.12 2.32
CA ARG A 223 2.13 -13.26 3.44
C ARG A 223 0.90 -12.45 3.10
N LEU A 224 0.03 -12.27 4.09
CA LEU A 224 -1.12 -11.38 4.03
C LEU A 224 -0.89 -10.19 4.96
N SER A 225 -1.06 -8.97 4.44
CA SER A 225 -1.01 -7.74 5.23
C SER A 225 -2.41 -7.18 5.45
N GLY A 226 -2.63 -6.40 6.50
CA GLY A 226 -3.92 -5.76 6.75
C GLY A 226 -3.95 -4.97 8.05
N PRO A 227 -5.08 -4.34 8.43
CA PRO A 227 -6.35 -4.24 7.72
C PRO A 227 -6.40 -3.14 6.65
N ALA A 228 -5.28 -2.46 6.36
CA ALA A 228 -5.22 -1.31 5.46
C ALA A 228 -6.18 -0.17 5.87
N GLY A 229 -6.31 0.05 7.18
CA GLY A 229 -7.31 0.96 7.75
C GLY A 229 -6.76 2.26 8.33
N LEU A 230 -7.65 3.14 8.75
CA LEU A 230 -7.29 4.44 9.34
C LEU A 230 -6.97 4.40 10.83
N PHE A 231 -7.44 3.36 11.55
CA PHE A 231 -7.26 3.20 13.01
C PHE A 231 -7.59 4.48 13.81
N LYS A 232 -8.71 5.15 13.50
CA LYS A 232 -9.22 6.23 14.37
C LYS A 232 -9.97 5.62 15.55
N GLU A 233 -10.86 6.40 16.18
CA GLU A 233 -11.68 5.97 17.30
C GLU A 233 -12.27 4.56 17.12
N LYS A 234 -12.17 3.74 18.16
CA LYS A 234 -12.49 2.30 18.13
C LYS A 234 -13.91 2.03 17.63
N HIS A 235 -14.90 2.81 18.08
CA HIS A 235 -16.29 2.66 17.66
C HIS A 235 -16.51 2.91 16.16
N ASN A 236 -15.72 3.81 15.56
CA ASN A 236 -15.82 4.13 14.13
C ASN A 236 -14.99 3.20 13.24
N HIS A 237 -14.00 2.51 13.81
CA HIS A 237 -13.06 1.65 13.07
C HIS A 237 -13.01 0.23 13.66
N HIS A 238 -14.20 -0.30 13.96
CA HIS A 238 -14.40 -1.56 14.66
C HIS A 238 -13.88 -2.78 13.89
N LEU A 239 -13.83 -2.75 12.55
CA LEU A 239 -13.25 -3.84 11.75
C LEU A 239 -11.73 -3.86 11.90
N CYS A 240 -11.07 -2.69 11.82
CA CYS A 240 -9.62 -2.59 12.00
C CYS A 240 -9.18 -3.03 13.39
N TRP A 241 -9.82 -2.49 14.43
CA TRP A 241 -9.49 -2.84 15.81
C TRP A 241 -9.92 -4.26 16.16
N GLY A 242 -11.07 -4.71 15.63
CA GLY A 242 -11.57 -6.05 15.84
C GLY A 242 -10.64 -7.12 15.26
N LEU A 243 -10.02 -6.89 14.10
CA LEU A 243 -8.99 -7.79 13.55
C LEU A 243 -7.77 -7.89 14.47
N LEU A 244 -7.28 -6.76 15.00
CA LEU A 244 -6.13 -6.78 15.91
C LEU A 244 -6.46 -7.50 17.22
N ASN A 245 -7.62 -7.22 17.82
CA ASN A 245 -8.08 -7.92 19.03
C ASN A 245 -8.22 -9.43 18.78
N HIS A 246 -8.75 -9.82 17.60
CA HIS A 246 -8.85 -11.23 17.23
C HIS A 246 -7.46 -11.89 17.13
N CYS A 247 -6.52 -11.22 16.47
CA CYS A 247 -5.15 -11.71 16.36
C CYS A 247 -4.42 -11.78 17.71
N GLU A 248 -4.60 -10.80 18.59
CA GLU A 248 -4.05 -10.85 19.95
C GLU A 248 -4.52 -12.10 20.69
N ASN A 249 -5.82 -12.39 20.66
CA ASN A 249 -6.39 -13.59 21.28
C ASN A 249 -5.84 -14.89 20.65
N GLN A 250 -5.71 -14.95 19.32
CA GLN A 250 -5.15 -16.11 18.64
C GLN A 250 -3.66 -16.31 18.97
N ILE A 251 -2.87 -15.22 19.04
CA ILE A 251 -1.45 -15.30 19.41
C ILE A 251 -1.30 -15.88 20.82
N ILE A 252 -2.15 -15.44 21.77
CA ILE A 252 -2.16 -15.98 23.14
C ILE A 252 -2.52 -17.48 23.16
N GLN A 253 -3.48 -17.90 22.33
CA GLN A 253 -3.98 -19.28 22.34
C GLN A 253 -3.09 -20.28 21.58
N ASN A 254 -2.53 -19.88 20.44
CA ASN A 254 -1.86 -20.79 19.52
C ASN A 254 -0.70 -20.15 18.73
N ASN A 255 -0.23 -18.97 19.14
CA ASN A 255 0.84 -18.21 18.48
C ASN A 255 0.58 -17.98 16.97
N SER A 256 -0.67 -17.70 16.59
CA SER A 256 -1.05 -17.44 15.20
C SER A 256 -1.87 -16.17 15.04
N CYS A 257 -1.85 -15.60 13.84
CA CYS A 257 -2.69 -14.49 13.40
C CYS A 257 -2.89 -14.61 11.89
N TYR A 258 -4.03 -14.12 11.39
CA TYR A 258 -4.34 -14.22 9.96
C TYR A 258 -3.51 -13.26 9.09
N ILE A 259 -2.94 -12.20 9.68
CA ILE A 259 -2.07 -11.25 8.99
C ILE A 259 -0.63 -11.33 9.51
N ASP A 260 0.33 -11.16 8.61
CA ASP A 260 1.77 -11.19 8.89
C ASP A 260 2.34 -9.77 9.07
N THR A 261 1.62 -8.73 8.65
CA THR A 261 2.07 -7.34 8.71
C THR A 261 0.88 -6.41 8.90
N ILE A 262 0.99 -5.48 9.85
CA ILE A 262 -0.01 -4.44 10.08
C ILE A 262 0.19 -3.32 9.07
N THR A 263 -0.85 -2.98 8.34
CA THR A 263 -0.88 -1.85 7.40
C THR A 263 -1.97 -0.86 7.76
N PHE A 264 -1.63 0.42 7.64
CA PHE A 264 -2.52 1.52 8.02
C PHE A 264 -2.30 2.75 7.16
N HIS A 265 -3.32 3.60 7.08
CA HIS A 265 -3.28 4.85 6.34
C HIS A 265 -3.34 6.03 7.31
N LYS A 266 -2.24 6.76 7.40
CA LYS A 266 -2.18 8.05 8.10
C LYS A 266 -1.79 9.14 7.13
N LYS A 267 -2.75 10.05 6.87
CA LYS A 267 -2.52 11.23 6.04
C LYS A 267 -2.54 12.47 6.95
N ARG A 268 -1.56 13.35 6.81
CA ARG A 268 -1.62 14.67 7.46
C ARG A 268 -2.56 15.55 6.64
N LYS A 269 -3.51 16.19 7.31
CA LYS A 269 -4.16 17.38 6.75
C LYS A 269 -3.07 18.46 6.72
N TRP A 270 -2.94 19.19 5.61
CA TRP A 270 -2.01 20.32 5.54
C TRP A 270 -2.27 21.21 6.74
N PHE A 271 -1.29 21.32 7.64
CA PHE A 271 -1.33 22.32 8.69
C PHE A 271 -1.07 23.65 7.99
N CYS A 272 -2.13 24.31 7.54
CA CYS A 272 -2.06 25.76 7.36
C CYS A 272 -1.92 26.34 8.77
N TYR A 273 -0.68 26.45 9.23
CA TYR A 273 -0.33 27.24 10.39
C TYR A 273 -0.78 28.68 10.06
N LYS A 274 -1.89 29.12 10.67
CA LYS A 274 -2.06 30.53 10.94
C LYS A 274 -1.10 30.84 12.09
N ASP A 275 -0.23 31.82 11.86
CA ASP A 275 0.81 32.33 12.76
C ASP A 275 2.18 31.64 12.72
N GLY A 276 3.03 32.15 11.82
CA GLY A 276 4.24 32.83 12.29
C GLY A 276 5.45 32.00 12.75
N GLY A 277 5.63 30.75 12.32
CA GLY A 277 6.84 29.98 12.67
C GLY A 277 7.20 28.92 11.64
N ARG A 278 8.19 29.21 10.78
CA ARG A 278 8.65 28.29 9.74
C ARG A 278 9.36 27.07 10.37
N LYS A 279 8.72 25.91 10.35
CA LYS A 279 9.40 24.61 10.33
C LYS A 279 8.67 23.66 9.38
N PHE A 280 9.27 23.45 8.21
CA PHE A 280 8.89 22.36 7.32
C PHE A 280 9.45 21.06 7.90
N THR A 281 8.61 20.04 8.05
CA THR A 281 9.05 18.65 8.21
C THR A 281 8.67 17.91 6.93
N THR A 282 9.69 17.41 6.23
CA THR A 282 9.57 16.52 5.07
C THR A 282 9.22 15.09 5.50
N VAL A 283 8.61 14.37 4.54
CA VAL A 283 8.08 13.00 4.58
C VAL A 283 9.10 11.96 5.05
#